data_AF-A0A1L9BL07-F1
#
_entry.id   AF-A0A1L9BL07-F1
#
_cell.length_a   1.000
_cell.length_b   1.000
_cell.length_c   1.000
_cell.angle_alpha   90.00
_cell.angle_beta   90.00
_cell.angle_gamma   90.00
#
_symmetry.space_group_name_H-M   'P 1'
#
loop_
_entity.id
_entity.type
_entity.pdbx_description
1 polymer ?
#
loop_
_entity_poly.entity_id
_entity_poly.type
_entity_poly.pdbx_seq_one_letter_code
_entity_poly.pdbx_strand_id
1 'polypeptide(L)'
;MNFITTADATPHAASLIEGMRDFGYTLETAMADVIDNSITAGASTIHILADTISENPWIAIRDDGFGMQKDELIEAMRPGTHNPLAERETHDLGRFGLGLKSASFSQCRMLTVISRKDGRMNSATWDLDEVSKTNRWEVLVEEEPALQPATEGLGDHGTVVIWRKLDRLSTNYRDDSVKRAAEINAALSGAEHHLRLCFHRYMEGARPQLRLFLNGRRLNPLDPFASRHMATQIGEEERLPLTNGEVVTQSFTIPHHGRVTKAEWEELGGPEGHLRAQGFYVYRERRLIIAGGWLGLARATELTKLSRVRVDIPNTMDADWKIDVRKASAQMPPVVRERLRRIVERMQGTSKRTYQRRGRKLTDEANLPLWSRFQRDGAIVYRPNADHPAISGFLQSLPEEFRNGFRTCVKLLGAGLPMPALHADMLGGAEKVQAERTEFEEIAESVDQAVGTLLSTGMSENDVLQVLCSTEPLTHHRESVRALIAGREVNR
;
A
#
# COMPACT_ATOMS: atom_id res chain seq x y z
N MET A 1 -18.82 60.40 -15.22
CA MET A 1 -17.53 59.70 -15.44
C MET A 1 -17.16 59.03 -14.13
N ASN A 2 -17.11 57.70 -14.08
CA ASN A 2 -16.54 57.01 -12.92
C ASN A 2 -15.02 57.05 -13.05
N PHE A 3 -14.35 57.65 -12.06
CA PHE A 3 -12.90 57.61 -11.96
C PHE A 3 -12.51 56.25 -11.39
N ILE A 4 -11.88 55.42 -12.22
CA ILE A 4 -11.28 54.16 -11.79
C ILE A 4 -9.82 54.48 -11.42
N THR A 5 -9.45 54.22 -10.16
CA THR A 5 -8.07 54.32 -9.68
C THR A 5 -7.55 52.93 -9.32
N THR A 6 -6.27 52.68 -9.59
CA THR A 6 -5.56 51.46 -9.16
C THR A 6 -4.86 51.68 -7.82
N ALA A 7 -4.79 50.64 -6.99
CA ALA A 7 -4.01 50.61 -5.75
C ALA A 7 -3.08 49.39 -5.76
N ASP A 8 -1.91 49.50 -5.10
CA ASP A 8 -1.01 48.37 -4.90
C ASP A 8 -1.63 47.41 -3.87
N ALA A 9 -1.73 46.14 -4.26
CA ALA A 9 -2.26 45.06 -3.44
C ALA A 9 -1.23 43.92 -3.30
N THR A 10 0.07 44.24 -3.35
CA THR A 10 1.15 43.29 -3.11
C THR A 10 0.93 42.56 -1.79
N PRO A 11 0.89 41.21 -1.78
CA PRO A 11 0.60 40.47 -0.56
C PRO A 11 1.63 40.70 0.54
N HIS A 12 1.15 40.79 1.79
CA HIS A 12 2.01 40.78 2.96
C HIS A 12 2.77 39.45 3.05
N ALA A 13 4.09 39.53 3.06
CA ALA A 13 4.96 38.36 3.02
C ALA A 13 4.71 37.41 4.19
N ALA A 14 4.62 37.95 5.41
CA ALA A 14 4.40 37.15 6.62
C ALA A 14 3.09 36.36 6.54
N SER A 15 1.98 37.05 6.19
CA SER A 15 0.67 36.41 6.12
C SER A 15 0.56 35.36 5.01
N LEU A 16 1.10 35.66 3.82
CA LEU A 16 1.03 34.72 2.71
C LEU A 16 1.92 33.49 2.96
N ILE A 17 3.13 33.68 3.47
CA ILE A 17 4.03 32.55 3.78
C ILE A 17 3.44 31.67 4.88
N GLU A 18 2.95 32.23 5.99
CA GLU A 18 2.32 31.41 7.04
C GLU A 18 1.11 30.64 6.48
N GLY A 19 0.31 31.24 5.58
CA GLY A 19 -0.75 30.53 4.86
C GLY A 19 -0.24 29.37 3.99
N MET A 20 0.92 29.51 3.32
CA MET A 20 1.52 28.43 2.52
C MET A 20 1.97 27.24 3.38
N ARG A 21 2.27 27.45 4.66
CA ARG A 21 2.68 26.37 5.59
C ARG A 21 1.53 25.43 5.92
N ASP A 22 0.30 25.93 5.88
CA ASP A 22 -0.91 25.20 6.25
C ASP A 22 -1.55 24.42 5.10
N PHE A 23 -0.83 24.25 3.98
CA PHE A 23 -1.31 23.47 2.83
C PHE A 23 -1.46 21.97 3.09
N GLY A 24 -1.27 21.51 4.34
CA GLY A 24 -1.55 20.14 4.75
C GLY A 24 -0.56 19.12 4.20
N TYR A 25 0.70 19.52 4.03
CA TYR A 25 1.81 18.62 3.77
C TYR A 25 2.16 17.83 5.02
N THR A 26 2.38 16.54 4.83
CA THR A 26 3.05 15.68 5.81
C THR A 26 4.55 15.64 5.50
N LEU A 27 5.38 15.12 6.40
CA LEU A 27 6.82 15.01 6.16
C LEU A 27 7.11 14.19 4.89
N GLU A 28 6.36 13.11 4.70
CA GLU A 28 6.53 12.18 3.59
C GLU A 28 6.26 12.83 2.23
N THR A 29 5.15 13.57 2.14
CA THR A 29 4.75 14.28 0.92
C THR A 29 5.66 15.48 0.65
N ALA A 30 6.12 16.18 1.69
CA ALA A 30 7.06 17.28 1.56
C ALA A 30 8.43 16.81 1.05
N MET A 31 8.97 15.71 1.60
CA MET A 31 10.23 15.13 1.14
C MET A 31 10.12 14.61 -0.28
N ALA A 32 9.00 13.99 -0.63
CA ALA A 32 8.76 13.52 -2.00
C ALA A 32 8.74 14.68 -3.00
N ASP A 33 8.14 15.83 -2.66
CA ASP A 33 8.14 17.01 -3.53
C ASP A 33 9.55 17.59 -3.74
N VAL A 34 10.43 17.53 -2.74
CA VAL A 34 11.84 17.93 -2.91
C VAL A 34 12.58 16.93 -3.80
N ILE A 35 12.38 15.63 -3.58
CA ILE A 35 12.98 14.57 -4.40
C ILE A 35 12.52 14.64 -5.86
N ASP A 36 11.25 14.97 -6.11
CA ASP A 36 10.74 15.20 -7.47
C ASP A 36 11.57 16.29 -8.18
N ASN A 37 11.92 17.38 -7.49
CA ASN A 37 12.77 18.43 -8.08
C ASN A 37 14.19 17.92 -8.38
N SER A 38 14.77 17.11 -7.49
CA SER A 38 16.07 16.49 -7.73
C SER A 38 16.04 15.56 -8.96
N ILE A 39 14.96 14.79 -9.15
CA ILE A 39 14.78 13.94 -10.35
C ILE A 39 14.65 14.80 -11.60
N THR A 40 13.85 15.88 -11.56
CA THR A 40 13.76 16.84 -12.67
C THR A 40 15.12 17.47 -12.98
N ALA A 41 15.95 17.71 -11.96
CA ALA A 41 17.32 18.22 -12.11
C ALA A 41 18.33 17.15 -12.57
N GLY A 42 17.88 15.96 -12.96
CA GLY A 42 18.72 14.89 -13.52
C GLY A 42 19.49 14.06 -12.48
N ALA A 43 19.14 14.16 -11.19
CA ALA A 43 19.83 13.43 -10.14
C ALA A 43 19.67 11.90 -10.28
N SER A 44 20.78 11.20 -10.18
CA SER A 44 20.85 9.73 -10.13
C SER A 44 20.97 9.19 -8.70
N THR A 45 21.41 10.05 -7.78
CA THR A 45 21.72 9.71 -6.40
C THR A 45 21.26 10.82 -5.47
N ILE A 46 20.41 10.47 -4.51
CA ILE A 46 19.90 11.41 -3.51
C ILE A 46 20.16 10.87 -2.11
N HIS A 47 20.71 11.73 -1.26
CA HIS A 47 20.98 11.48 0.14
C HIS A 47 20.03 12.29 1.00
N ILE A 48 19.23 11.59 1.80
CA ILE A 48 18.48 12.16 2.91
C ILE A 48 19.38 12.05 4.14
N LEU A 49 19.70 13.20 4.71
CA LEU A 49 20.55 13.35 5.88
C LEU A 49 19.70 13.93 7.00
N ALA A 50 19.77 13.37 8.19
CA ALA A 50 19.05 13.87 9.34
C ALA A 50 19.92 13.80 10.59
N ASP A 51 20.07 14.96 11.24
CA ASP A 51 20.60 15.07 12.58
C ASP A 51 19.44 15.39 13.52
N THR A 52 19.09 14.41 14.35
CA THR A 52 17.95 14.49 15.25
C THR A 52 18.36 14.69 16.71
N ILE A 53 19.65 14.59 17.01
CA ILE A 53 20.18 14.51 18.38
C ILE A 53 20.78 15.85 18.81
N SER A 54 21.32 16.64 17.88
CA SER A 54 21.87 17.95 18.22
C SER A 54 20.84 18.89 18.83
N GLU A 55 21.32 19.94 19.51
CA GLU A 55 20.45 20.97 20.08
C GLU A 55 19.54 21.60 19.02
N ASN A 56 20.05 21.75 17.79
CA ASN A 56 19.37 22.34 16.64
C ASN A 56 19.21 21.29 15.52
N PRO A 57 18.22 20.40 15.62
CA PRO A 57 18.04 19.32 14.65
C PRO A 57 17.73 19.86 13.26
N TRP A 58 18.14 19.09 12.25
CA TRP A 58 17.96 19.44 10.84
C TRP A 58 17.76 18.20 9.97
N ILE A 59 17.07 18.40 8.86
CA ILE A 59 16.92 17.40 7.80
C ILE A 59 17.43 18.04 6.51
N ALA A 60 18.20 17.32 5.72
CA ALA A 60 18.67 17.76 4.42
C ALA A 60 18.43 16.71 3.34
N ILE A 61 18.15 17.18 2.13
CA ILE A 61 18.05 16.37 0.92
C ILE A 61 19.12 16.88 -0.02
N ARG A 62 20.14 16.04 -0.28
CA ARG A 62 21.26 16.33 -1.18
C ARG A 62 21.15 15.48 -2.43
N ASP A 63 21.28 16.09 -3.58
CA ASP A 63 21.30 15.41 -4.88
C ASP A 63 22.57 15.71 -5.69
N ASP A 64 22.82 14.85 -6.69
CA ASP A 64 23.90 14.96 -7.67
C ASP A 64 23.41 15.55 -9.01
N GLY A 65 22.33 16.33 -9.01
CA GLY A 65 21.78 16.95 -10.21
C GLY A 65 22.65 18.09 -10.78
N PHE A 66 22.14 18.80 -11.78
CA PHE A 66 22.89 19.85 -12.49
C PHE A 66 23.22 21.10 -11.65
N GLY A 67 22.52 21.29 -10.53
CA GLY A 67 22.63 22.48 -9.70
C GLY A 67 22.13 23.77 -10.37
N MET A 68 22.35 24.90 -9.70
CA MET A 68 21.85 26.21 -10.09
C MET A 68 22.93 27.28 -9.89
N GLN A 69 23.03 28.21 -10.85
CA GLN A 69 23.74 29.46 -10.68
C GLN A 69 22.94 30.40 -9.75
N LYS A 70 23.57 31.48 -9.28
CA LYS A 70 22.97 32.44 -8.33
C LYS A 70 21.58 32.94 -8.76
N ASP A 71 21.44 33.39 -10.00
CA ASP A 71 20.17 33.95 -10.49
C ASP A 71 19.09 32.86 -10.62
N GLU A 72 19.47 31.66 -11.09
CA GLU A 72 18.59 30.49 -11.14
C GLU A 72 18.10 30.11 -9.74
N LEU A 73 18.99 30.15 -8.74
CA LEU A 73 18.67 29.85 -7.34
C LEU A 73 17.71 30.88 -6.74
N ILE A 74 17.94 32.18 -6.97
CA ILE A 74 17.06 33.25 -6.49
C ILE A 74 15.67 33.09 -7.11
N GLU A 75 15.59 32.82 -8.41
CA GLU A 75 14.31 32.57 -9.08
C GLU A 75 13.64 31.27 -8.60
N ALA A 76 14.39 30.20 -8.33
CA ALA A 76 13.84 28.99 -7.72
C ALA A 76 13.24 29.27 -6.32
N MET A 77 13.81 30.22 -5.57
CA MET A 77 13.37 30.61 -4.23
C MET A 77 12.18 31.57 -4.21
N ARG A 78 11.89 32.25 -5.33
CA ARG A 78 10.73 33.13 -5.47
C ARG A 78 9.43 32.30 -5.50
N PRO A 79 8.41 32.62 -4.68
CA PRO A 79 7.12 31.93 -4.74
C PRO A 79 6.36 32.28 -6.02
N GLY A 80 5.74 31.29 -6.68
CA GLY A 80 4.82 31.51 -7.80
C GLY A 80 5.49 31.89 -9.13
N THR A 81 6.73 31.46 -9.36
CA THR A 81 7.55 31.84 -10.53
C THR A 81 7.06 31.29 -11.87
N HIS A 82 6.43 30.13 -11.90
CA HIS A 82 6.01 29.50 -13.15
C HIS A 82 4.51 29.61 -13.36
N ASN A 83 4.12 30.20 -14.50
CA ASN A 83 2.74 30.20 -14.95
C ASN A 83 2.27 28.75 -15.16
N PRO A 84 1.19 28.30 -14.51
CA PRO A 84 0.64 26.95 -14.69
C PRO A 84 0.19 26.63 -16.13
N LEU A 85 0.11 27.65 -17.00
CA LEU A 85 -0.33 27.56 -18.39
C LEU A 85 0.84 27.50 -19.41
N ALA A 86 2.10 27.60 -18.98
CA ALA A 86 3.24 27.49 -19.89
C ALA A 86 3.49 26.02 -20.33
N GLU A 87 3.89 25.79 -21.59
CA GLU A 87 4.30 24.48 -22.08
C GLU A 87 5.54 23.97 -21.33
N ARG A 88 5.55 22.68 -20.96
CA ARG A 88 6.58 22.04 -20.12
C ARG A 88 7.21 20.85 -20.80
N GLU A 89 8.41 20.50 -20.35
CA GLU A 89 9.07 19.28 -20.77
C GLU A 89 8.30 18.04 -20.31
N THR A 90 8.35 16.98 -21.11
CA THR A 90 7.54 15.76 -20.93
C THR A 90 7.86 14.97 -19.66
N HIS A 91 8.95 15.30 -18.96
CA HIS A 91 9.38 14.63 -17.74
C HIS A 91 9.29 15.51 -16.48
N ASP A 92 8.73 16.73 -16.59
CA ASP A 92 8.60 17.63 -15.44
C ASP A 92 7.57 17.11 -14.42
N LEU A 93 8.06 16.86 -13.21
CA LEU A 93 7.26 16.39 -12.09
C LEU A 93 6.52 17.55 -11.38
N GLY A 94 6.89 18.82 -11.56
CA GLY A 94 6.30 19.98 -10.90
C GLY A 94 5.19 20.68 -11.70
N ARG A 95 4.18 21.26 -11.02
CA ARG A 95 3.08 21.99 -11.68
C ARG A 95 2.90 23.48 -11.32
N PHE A 96 3.19 23.87 -10.08
CA PHE A 96 2.72 25.17 -9.56
C PHE A 96 3.85 26.16 -9.23
N GLY A 97 5.12 25.77 -9.36
CA GLY A 97 6.25 26.62 -8.95
C GLY A 97 6.29 26.91 -7.44
N LEU A 98 5.45 26.21 -6.65
CA LEU A 98 5.32 26.36 -5.21
C LEU A 98 5.84 25.14 -4.42
N GLY A 99 5.98 23.98 -5.07
CA GLY A 99 6.26 22.69 -4.43
C GLY A 99 7.40 22.75 -3.41
N LEU A 100 8.61 23.15 -3.83
CA LEU A 100 9.77 23.26 -2.93
C LEU A 100 9.47 24.14 -1.69
N LYS A 101 8.89 25.32 -1.88
CA LYS A 101 8.68 26.30 -0.81
C LYS A 101 7.57 25.85 0.12
N SER A 102 6.39 25.53 -0.40
CA SER A 102 5.25 25.08 0.41
C SER A 102 5.56 23.78 1.15
N ALA A 103 6.21 22.81 0.48
CA ALA A 103 6.69 21.59 1.13
C ALA A 103 7.67 21.92 2.26
N SER A 104 8.70 22.73 2.01
CA SER A 104 9.71 23.04 3.01
C SER A 104 9.18 23.86 4.18
N PHE A 105 8.42 24.93 3.91
CA PHE A 105 7.85 25.80 4.96
C PHE A 105 6.84 25.05 5.84
N SER A 106 6.17 24.03 5.29
CA SER A 106 5.30 23.17 6.09
C SER A 106 6.05 22.34 7.14
N GLN A 107 7.36 22.10 6.96
CA GLN A 107 8.17 21.28 7.87
C GLN A 107 9.13 22.11 8.74
N CYS A 108 9.46 23.34 8.34
CA CYS A 108 10.52 24.13 8.97
C CYS A 108 10.27 25.64 8.92
N ARG A 109 10.89 26.39 9.85
CA ARG A 109 10.93 27.87 9.81
C ARG A 109 12.16 28.43 9.11
N MET A 110 13.14 27.60 8.79
CA MET A 110 14.34 28.01 8.08
C MET A 110 14.66 27.01 6.97
N LEU A 111 14.46 27.46 5.73
CA LEU A 111 14.79 26.73 4.51
C LEU A 111 16.07 27.33 3.93
N THR A 112 17.14 26.54 3.85
CA THR A 112 18.36 26.90 3.12
C THR A 112 18.52 25.98 1.92
N VAL A 113 18.74 26.55 0.74
CA VAL A 113 19.12 25.81 -0.46
C VAL A 113 20.54 26.20 -0.81
N ILE A 114 21.43 25.22 -0.84
CA ILE A 114 22.82 25.38 -1.29
C ILE A 114 22.94 24.66 -2.62
N SER A 115 23.43 25.31 -3.65
CA SER A 115 23.63 24.66 -4.95
C SER A 115 25.00 24.98 -5.50
N ARG A 116 25.59 23.98 -6.17
CA ARG A 116 26.85 24.11 -6.88
C ARG A 116 26.61 23.85 -8.37
N LYS A 117 27.14 24.73 -9.21
CA LYS A 117 27.15 24.59 -10.68
C LYS A 117 28.42 25.21 -11.22
N ASP A 118 29.10 24.49 -12.10
CA ASP A 118 30.40 24.89 -12.67
C ASP A 118 31.44 25.26 -11.59
N GLY A 119 31.45 24.51 -10.48
CA GLY A 119 32.38 24.69 -9.36
C GLY A 119 32.08 25.88 -8.43
N ARG A 120 31.06 26.69 -8.71
CA ARG A 120 30.66 27.83 -7.86
C ARG A 120 29.51 27.44 -6.95
N MET A 121 29.62 27.80 -5.68
CA MET A 121 28.61 27.47 -4.68
C MET A 121 27.84 28.72 -4.26
N ASN A 122 26.51 28.64 -4.27
CA ASN A 122 25.63 29.71 -3.82
C ASN A 122 24.64 29.14 -2.81
N SER A 123 24.29 29.92 -1.79
CA SER A 123 23.16 29.62 -0.91
C SER A 123 22.07 30.67 -0.99
N ALA A 124 20.84 30.24 -0.78
CA ALA A 124 19.70 31.10 -0.56
C ALA A 124 18.91 30.57 0.65
N THR A 125 18.56 31.45 1.59
CA THR A 125 17.88 31.08 2.84
C THR A 125 16.64 31.93 3.08
N TRP A 126 15.51 31.25 3.27
CA TRP A 126 14.30 31.81 3.85
C TRP A 126 14.31 31.56 5.37
N ASP A 127 14.40 32.62 6.17
CA ASP A 127 14.11 32.57 7.61
C ASP A 127 12.75 33.22 7.90
N LEU A 128 11.75 32.39 8.21
CA LEU A 128 10.37 32.83 8.39
C LEU A 128 10.17 33.69 9.64
N ASP A 129 11.09 33.61 10.61
CA ASP A 129 11.10 34.53 11.75
C ASP A 129 11.51 35.93 11.33
N GLU A 130 12.44 36.05 10.38
CA GLU A 130 12.89 37.34 9.87
C GLU A 130 11.87 37.95 8.91
N VAL A 131 11.24 37.12 8.07
CA VAL A 131 10.10 37.57 7.24
C VAL A 131 8.95 38.06 8.12
N SER A 132 8.65 37.38 9.23
CA SER A 132 7.61 37.81 10.16
C SER A 132 7.89 39.19 10.79
N LYS A 133 9.17 39.52 11.04
CA LYS A 133 9.55 40.83 11.58
C LYS A 133 9.54 41.94 10.53
N THR A 134 10.07 41.66 9.34
CA THR A 134 10.27 42.65 8.28
C THR A 134 9.04 42.83 7.39
N ASN A 135 8.21 41.78 7.27
CA ASN A 135 7.11 41.64 6.33
C ASN A 135 7.52 41.87 4.85
N ARG A 136 8.77 41.58 4.51
CA ARG A 136 9.34 41.75 3.16
C ARG A 136 9.59 40.41 2.48
N TRP A 137 9.50 40.40 1.16
CA TRP A 137 9.83 39.24 0.32
C TRP A 137 11.34 39.16 0.06
N GLU A 138 12.12 38.95 1.12
CA GLU A 138 13.58 38.93 1.07
C GLU A 138 14.15 37.55 1.41
N VAL A 139 14.95 37.01 0.51
CA VAL A 139 15.74 35.80 0.71
C VAL A 139 17.19 36.20 1.00
N LEU A 140 17.82 35.58 2.00
CA LEU A 140 19.22 35.79 2.32
C LEU A 140 20.06 35.04 1.30
N VAL A 141 21.03 35.69 0.64
CA VAL A 141 21.87 35.06 -0.39
C VAL A 141 23.33 35.18 0.01
N GLU A 142 24.06 34.07 -0.07
CA GLU A 142 25.51 34.03 0.17
C GLU A 142 26.21 33.38 -1.03
N GLU A 143 27.28 34.01 -1.50
CA GLU A 143 28.21 33.42 -2.47
C GLU A 143 29.34 32.73 -1.71
N GLU A 144 29.73 31.54 -2.15
CA GLU A 144 30.72 30.69 -1.48
C GLU A 144 30.44 30.50 0.03
N PRO A 145 29.23 30.00 0.38
CA PRO A 145 28.86 29.80 1.78
C PRO A 145 29.82 28.81 2.46
N ALA A 146 30.02 28.97 3.76
CA ALA A 146 30.85 28.03 4.52
C ALA A 146 30.33 26.58 4.39
N LEU A 147 31.26 25.62 4.31
CA LEU A 147 30.91 24.20 4.26
C LEU A 147 30.15 23.80 5.55
N GLN A 148 29.07 23.05 5.36
CA GLN A 148 28.24 22.52 6.43
C GLN A 148 28.21 20.98 6.35
N PRO A 149 27.91 20.27 7.45
CA PRO A 149 27.82 18.80 7.42
C PRO A 149 26.90 18.28 6.31
N ALA A 150 25.77 18.96 6.04
CA ALA A 150 24.85 18.57 4.97
C ALA A 150 25.45 18.67 3.55
N THR A 151 26.48 19.50 3.36
CA THR A 151 27.18 19.69 2.07
C THR A 151 28.38 18.77 1.88
N GLU A 152 28.76 17.99 2.89
CA GLU A 152 29.92 17.10 2.83
C GLU A 152 29.71 15.98 1.80
N GLY A 153 30.52 15.96 0.74
CA GLY A 153 30.37 15.01 -0.37
C GLY A 153 29.47 15.52 -1.51
N LEU A 154 29.10 16.81 -1.52
CA LEU A 154 28.59 17.46 -2.72
C LEU A 154 29.71 17.56 -3.76
N GLY A 155 29.47 17.03 -4.96
CA GLY A 155 30.43 17.01 -6.08
C GLY A 155 30.59 18.38 -6.74
N ASP A 156 31.02 18.42 -8.01
CA ASP A 156 31.19 19.68 -8.78
C ASP A 156 29.87 20.33 -9.20
N HIS A 157 28.78 19.54 -9.15
CA HIS A 157 27.41 19.97 -9.35
C HIS A 157 26.49 19.32 -8.29
N GLY A 158 25.34 19.94 -8.05
CA GLY A 158 24.27 19.39 -7.23
C GLY A 158 23.57 20.43 -6.37
N THR A 159 22.59 19.97 -5.61
CA THR A 159 21.79 20.81 -4.71
C THR A 159 21.61 20.14 -3.36
N VAL A 160 21.62 20.95 -2.29
CA VAL A 160 21.29 20.56 -0.92
C VAL A 160 20.16 21.44 -0.43
N VAL A 161 19.02 20.85 -0.13
CA VAL A 161 17.89 21.51 0.53
C VAL A 161 17.95 21.16 2.01
N ILE A 162 18.07 22.16 2.88
CA ILE A 162 18.24 22.00 4.34
C ILE A 162 17.05 22.64 5.05
N TRP A 163 16.43 21.86 5.94
CA TRP A 163 15.34 22.26 6.82
C TRP A 163 15.85 22.39 8.26
N ARG A 164 15.69 23.57 8.84
CA ARG A 164 16.08 23.93 10.21
C ARG A 164 14.93 24.60 10.95
N LYS A 165 15.01 24.62 12.28
CA LYS A 165 13.89 25.05 13.15
C LYS A 165 12.64 24.22 12.81
N LEU A 166 12.74 22.90 13.00
CA LEU A 166 11.72 21.89 12.69
C LEU A 166 10.55 21.95 13.68
N ASP A 167 9.89 23.09 13.73
CA ASP A 167 8.89 23.46 14.73
C ASP A 167 7.64 22.58 14.74
N ARG A 168 7.34 21.90 13.62
CA ARG A 168 6.21 20.97 13.49
C ARG A 168 6.52 19.49 13.73
N LEU A 169 7.80 19.12 13.70
CA LEU A 169 8.27 17.76 13.99
C LEU A 169 8.74 17.60 15.44
N SER A 170 8.63 18.66 16.24
CA SER A 170 9.14 18.75 17.62
C SER A 170 8.16 19.45 18.56
N THR A 171 6.86 19.45 18.23
CA THR A 171 5.86 20.34 18.85
C THR A 171 5.76 20.23 20.36
N ASN A 172 5.89 19.02 20.92
CA ASN A 172 5.60 18.77 22.34
C ASN A 172 6.86 18.57 23.21
N TYR A 173 8.05 18.51 22.60
CA TYR A 173 9.26 18.05 23.27
C TYR A 173 10.48 18.96 23.02
N ARG A 174 10.27 20.26 22.79
CA ARG A 174 11.36 21.20 22.46
C ARG A 174 12.50 21.17 23.47
N ASP A 175 12.19 21.04 24.75
CA ASP A 175 13.14 21.03 25.87
C ASP A 175 13.61 19.62 26.27
N ASP A 176 13.09 18.56 25.63
CA ASP A 176 13.47 17.16 25.88
C ASP A 176 14.11 16.57 24.61
N SER A 177 15.44 16.66 24.54
CA SER A 177 16.22 16.25 23.36
C SER A 177 15.99 14.79 22.98
N VAL A 178 15.79 13.89 23.96
CA VAL A 178 15.58 12.47 23.73
C VAL A 178 14.21 12.21 23.11
N LYS A 179 13.14 12.79 23.67
CA LYS A 179 11.79 12.62 23.11
C LYS A 179 11.64 13.31 21.76
N ARG A 180 12.26 14.49 21.60
CA ARG A 180 12.33 15.19 20.31
C ARG A 180 12.99 14.34 19.23
N ALA A 181 14.15 13.75 19.53
CA ALA A 181 14.84 12.86 18.59
C ALA A 181 13.96 11.65 18.21
N ALA A 182 13.27 11.04 19.19
CA ALA A 182 12.37 9.92 18.96
C ALA A 182 11.18 10.28 18.04
N GLU A 183 10.57 11.45 18.22
CA GLU A 183 9.47 11.95 17.38
C GLU A 183 9.93 12.17 15.94
N ILE A 184 11.07 12.85 15.74
CA ILE A 184 11.62 13.08 14.40
C ILE A 184 12.00 11.75 13.73
N ASN A 185 12.61 10.81 14.46
CA ASN A 185 12.99 9.50 13.92
C ASN A 185 11.75 8.67 13.54
N ALA A 186 10.66 8.73 14.32
CA ALA A 186 9.41 8.06 13.97
C ALA A 186 8.80 8.63 12.68
N ALA A 187 8.80 9.96 12.52
CA ALA A 187 8.35 10.62 11.30
C ALA A 187 9.22 10.25 10.09
N LEU A 188 10.55 10.20 10.26
CA LEU A 188 11.48 9.77 9.21
C LEU A 188 11.27 8.31 8.78
N SER A 189 10.91 7.42 9.71
CA SER A 189 10.57 6.03 9.39
C SER A 189 9.31 5.93 8.52
N GLY A 190 8.28 6.74 8.82
CA GLY A 190 7.09 6.89 7.97
C GLY A 190 7.44 7.41 6.57
N ALA A 191 8.28 8.44 6.51
CA ALA A 191 8.79 8.99 5.25
C ALA A 191 9.59 7.98 4.44
N GLU A 192 10.46 7.20 5.07
CA GLU A 192 11.19 6.15 4.37
C GLU A 192 10.23 5.18 3.66
N HIS A 193 9.24 4.63 4.36
CA HIS A 193 8.28 3.70 3.76
C HIS A 193 7.56 4.34 2.56
N HIS A 194 7.08 5.58 2.73
CA HIS A 194 6.42 6.32 1.67
C HIS A 194 7.33 6.54 0.46
N LEU A 195 8.57 6.99 0.66
CA LEU A 195 9.53 7.25 -0.42
C LEU A 195 9.90 5.97 -1.18
N ARG A 196 10.13 4.87 -0.46
CA ARG A 196 10.42 3.56 -1.04
C ARG A 196 9.29 3.08 -1.96
N LEU A 197 8.04 3.30 -1.57
CA LEU A 197 6.85 2.97 -2.36
C LEU A 197 6.64 3.98 -3.51
N CYS A 198 6.86 5.26 -3.25
CA CYS A 198 6.56 6.34 -4.18
C CYS A 198 7.46 6.38 -5.42
N PHE A 199 8.74 6.11 -5.19
CA PHE A 199 9.82 6.15 -6.18
C PHE A 199 10.28 4.76 -6.61
N HIS A 200 9.57 3.69 -6.21
CA HIS A 200 10.02 2.31 -6.40
C HIS A 200 10.42 2.01 -7.86
N ARG A 201 9.65 2.52 -8.83
CA ARG A 201 9.92 2.32 -10.27
C ARG A 201 11.16 3.04 -10.78
N TYR A 202 11.61 4.09 -10.11
CA TYR A 202 12.89 4.73 -10.42
C TYR A 202 14.08 3.97 -9.82
N MET A 203 13.84 3.29 -8.70
CA MET A 203 14.84 2.56 -7.91
C MET A 203 14.99 1.08 -8.30
N GLU A 204 14.10 0.58 -9.16
CA GLU A 204 14.08 -0.80 -9.62
C GLU A 204 14.97 -1.06 -10.85
N GLY A 205 15.51 -2.28 -10.92
CA GLY A 205 16.23 -2.80 -12.08
C GLY A 205 17.71 -3.04 -11.79
N ALA A 206 18.43 -3.64 -12.74
CA ALA A 206 19.87 -3.85 -12.62
C ALA A 206 20.66 -2.53 -12.66
N ARG A 207 20.12 -1.54 -13.37
CA ARG A 207 20.64 -0.17 -13.47
C ARG A 207 19.52 0.81 -13.13
N PRO A 208 19.24 1.04 -11.84
CA PRO A 208 18.17 1.94 -11.44
C PRO A 208 18.50 3.37 -11.88
N GLN A 209 17.47 4.13 -12.24
CA GLN A 209 17.60 5.54 -12.60
C GLN A 209 17.90 6.39 -11.35
N LEU A 210 17.42 5.95 -10.18
CA LEU A 210 17.55 6.66 -8.93
C LEU A 210 18.03 5.74 -7.80
N ARG A 211 18.96 6.24 -6.98
CA ARG A 211 19.37 5.62 -5.71
C ARG A 211 19.09 6.58 -4.57
N LEU A 212 18.25 6.14 -3.63
CA LEU A 212 17.95 6.89 -2.41
C LEU A 212 18.73 6.32 -1.23
N PHE A 213 19.28 7.21 -0.41
CA PHE A 213 19.96 6.88 0.84
C PHE A 213 19.36 7.66 2.00
N LEU A 214 19.19 7.03 3.15
CA LEU A 214 18.83 7.68 4.41
C LEU A 214 19.96 7.48 5.41
N ASN A 215 20.64 8.56 5.81
CA ASN A 215 21.80 8.53 6.70
C ASN A 215 22.85 7.48 6.26
N GLY A 216 23.12 7.41 4.95
CA GLY A 216 24.07 6.48 4.35
C GLY A 216 23.52 5.07 4.06
N ARG A 217 22.39 4.68 4.63
CA ARG A 217 21.75 3.39 4.30
C ARG A 217 20.97 3.50 3.00
N ARG A 218 21.28 2.65 2.03
CA ARG A 218 20.53 2.56 0.77
C ARG A 218 19.11 2.06 1.04
N LEU A 219 18.13 2.76 0.47
CA LEU A 219 16.73 2.36 0.51
C LEU A 219 16.41 1.36 -0.61
N ASN A 220 15.68 0.30 -0.29
CA ASN A 220 15.21 -0.67 -1.27
C ASN A 220 13.85 -0.25 -1.83
N PRO A 221 13.57 -0.39 -3.14
CA PRO A 221 12.24 -0.12 -3.67
C PRO A 221 11.19 -1.01 -3.00
N LEU A 222 9.97 -0.49 -2.84
CA LEU A 222 8.81 -1.26 -2.39
C LEU A 222 7.83 -1.40 -3.56
N ASP A 223 7.81 -2.57 -4.20
CA ASP A 223 6.90 -2.89 -5.29
C ASP A 223 5.53 -3.34 -4.75
N PRO A 224 4.46 -2.54 -4.87
CA PRO A 224 3.15 -2.90 -4.33
C PRO A 224 2.47 -4.04 -5.09
N PHE A 225 3.02 -4.46 -6.24
CA PHE A 225 2.46 -5.52 -7.08
C PHE A 225 3.12 -6.88 -6.87
N ALA A 226 4.21 -6.95 -6.09
CA ALA A 226 5.06 -8.13 -6.00
C ALA A 226 5.37 -8.72 -7.39
N SER A 227 5.66 -7.86 -8.37
CA SER A 227 5.71 -8.21 -9.81
C SER A 227 6.76 -9.27 -10.14
N ARG A 228 7.80 -9.38 -9.31
CA ARG A 228 8.89 -10.37 -9.46
C ARG A 228 8.60 -11.71 -8.79
N HIS A 229 7.54 -11.81 -7.99
CA HIS A 229 7.22 -13.02 -7.26
C HIS A 229 6.50 -14.01 -8.18
N MET A 230 6.92 -15.28 -8.20
CA MET A 230 6.39 -16.29 -9.13
C MET A 230 4.90 -16.58 -8.94
N ALA A 231 4.37 -16.41 -7.73
CA ALA A 231 2.94 -16.60 -7.45
C ALA A 231 2.05 -15.39 -7.80
N THR A 232 2.64 -14.28 -8.28
CA THR A 232 1.89 -13.10 -8.73
C THR A 232 1.27 -13.37 -10.09
N GLN A 233 -0.03 -13.12 -10.21
CA GLN A 233 -0.72 -13.22 -11.49
C GLN A 233 -0.79 -11.84 -12.12
N ILE A 234 -0.18 -11.70 -13.30
CA ILE A 234 -0.10 -10.45 -14.04
C ILE A 234 -1.11 -10.50 -15.19
N GLY A 235 -2.01 -9.52 -15.24
CA GLY A 235 -2.96 -9.36 -16.33
C GLY A 235 -2.34 -8.65 -17.54
N GLU A 236 -3.08 -8.64 -18.65
CA GLU A 236 -2.69 -7.91 -19.85
C GLU A 236 -2.68 -6.39 -19.61
N GLU A 237 -1.78 -5.70 -20.31
CA GLU A 237 -1.78 -4.23 -20.34
C GLU A 237 -2.91 -3.74 -21.26
N GLU A 238 -3.72 -2.83 -20.74
CA GLU A 238 -4.82 -2.21 -21.47
C GLU A 238 -4.54 -0.72 -21.64
N ARG A 239 -4.52 -0.27 -22.90
CA ARG A 239 -4.27 1.12 -23.29
C ARG A 239 -5.55 1.83 -23.66
N LEU A 240 -5.73 3.04 -23.14
CA LEU A 240 -6.87 3.91 -23.42
C LEU A 240 -6.36 5.24 -23.99
N PRO A 241 -6.39 5.44 -25.32
CA PRO A 241 -6.02 6.71 -25.92
C PRO A 241 -7.10 7.77 -25.62
N LEU A 242 -6.66 8.96 -25.26
CA LEU A 242 -7.47 10.15 -24.98
C LEU A 242 -6.84 11.37 -25.68
N THR A 243 -7.55 12.49 -25.71
CA THR A 243 -7.12 13.70 -26.43
C THR A 243 -5.73 14.20 -26.02
N ASN A 244 -5.43 14.16 -24.72
CA ASN A 244 -4.20 14.71 -24.16
C ASN A 244 -3.19 13.62 -23.75
N GLY A 245 -3.33 12.39 -24.20
CA GLY A 245 -2.40 11.30 -23.85
C GLY A 245 -3.03 9.92 -23.79
N GLU A 246 -2.26 8.94 -23.32
CA GLU A 246 -2.70 7.55 -23.18
C GLU A 246 -2.70 7.14 -21.71
N VAL A 247 -3.79 6.55 -21.24
CA VAL A 247 -3.84 5.90 -19.92
C VAL A 247 -3.56 4.42 -20.07
N VAL A 248 -2.54 3.90 -19.39
CA VAL A 248 -2.20 2.47 -19.42
C VAL A 248 -2.62 1.84 -18.09
N THR A 249 -3.31 0.72 -18.15
CA THR A 249 -3.79 0.00 -16.96
C THR A 249 -3.35 -1.45 -16.99
N GLN A 250 -3.01 -2.00 -15.82
CA GLN A 250 -2.64 -3.40 -15.69
C GLN A 250 -3.08 -3.96 -14.34
N SER A 251 -3.75 -5.11 -14.36
CA SER A 251 -4.21 -5.77 -13.13
C SER A 251 -3.20 -6.78 -12.61
N PHE A 252 -3.06 -6.85 -11.30
CA PHE A 252 -2.19 -7.79 -10.59
C PHE A 252 -3.00 -8.47 -9.47
N THR A 253 -2.80 -9.77 -9.32
CA THR A 253 -3.19 -10.50 -8.11
C THR A 253 -1.91 -10.88 -7.38
N ILE A 254 -1.64 -10.23 -6.25
CA ILE A 254 -0.44 -10.47 -5.45
C ILE A 254 -0.49 -11.87 -4.80
N PRO A 255 0.65 -12.42 -4.37
CA PRO A 255 0.72 -13.74 -3.74
C PRO A 255 -0.17 -13.82 -2.49
N HIS A 256 -0.77 -14.98 -2.26
CA HIS A 256 -1.46 -15.25 -1.00
C HIS A 256 -0.44 -15.36 0.15
N HIS A 257 -0.81 -14.99 1.38
CA HIS A 257 0.09 -15.02 2.55
C HIS A 257 0.80 -16.38 2.77
N GLY A 258 0.15 -17.50 2.38
CA GLY A 258 0.75 -18.83 2.46
C GLY A 258 1.82 -19.14 1.40
N ARG A 259 2.12 -18.19 0.50
CA ARG A 259 3.14 -18.28 -0.56
C ARG A 259 4.30 -17.30 -0.34
N VAL A 260 4.27 -16.50 0.72
CA VAL A 260 5.28 -15.49 1.07
C VAL A 260 5.62 -15.61 2.55
N THR A 261 6.74 -15.05 2.96
CA THR A 261 7.09 -14.94 4.38
C THR A 261 6.18 -13.93 5.09
N LYS A 262 6.11 -14.00 6.42
CA LYS A 262 5.36 -13.03 7.23
C LYS A 262 5.86 -11.59 7.01
N ALA A 263 7.17 -11.39 6.91
CA ALA A 263 7.78 -10.08 6.69
C ALA A 263 7.42 -9.50 5.31
N GLU A 264 7.50 -10.30 4.24
CA GLU A 264 7.09 -9.88 2.90
C GLU A 264 5.60 -9.55 2.83
N TRP A 265 4.77 -10.33 3.54
CA TRP A 265 3.33 -10.08 3.63
C TRP A 265 3.05 -8.74 4.33
N GLU A 266 3.64 -8.51 5.50
CA GLU A 266 3.51 -7.24 6.24
C GLU A 266 4.03 -6.05 5.42
N GLU A 267 5.14 -6.21 4.69
CA GLU A 267 5.69 -5.16 3.82
C GLU A 267 4.77 -4.83 2.63
N LEU A 268 4.15 -5.83 1.99
CA LEU A 268 3.16 -5.63 0.92
C LEU A 268 1.83 -5.04 1.41
N GLY A 269 1.49 -5.28 2.67
CA GLY A 269 0.31 -4.70 3.32
C GLY A 269 0.51 -3.24 3.71
N GLY A 270 1.74 -2.88 4.09
CA GLY A 270 2.07 -1.55 4.60
C GLY A 270 1.43 -1.27 5.97
N PRO A 271 1.64 -0.06 6.52
CA PRO A 271 1.17 0.30 7.86
C PRO A 271 -0.37 0.28 8.00
N GLU A 272 -1.10 0.50 6.91
CA GLU A 272 -2.57 0.48 6.90
C GLU A 272 -3.16 -0.92 6.61
N GLY A 273 -2.31 -1.91 6.30
CA GLY A 273 -2.69 -3.28 6.01
C GLY A 273 -3.31 -3.52 4.62
N HIS A 274 -3.46 -4.80 4.28
CA HIS A 274 -3.87 -5.22 2.92
C HIS A 274 -5.26 -4.76 2.49
N LEU A 275 -6.17 -4.51 3.44
CA LEU A 275 -7.51 -4.05 3.12
C LEU A 275 -7.48 -2.63 2.54
N ARG A 276 -6.58 -1.77 3.02
CA ARG A 276 -6.38 -0.39 2.52
C ARG A 276 -5.50 -0.36 1.28
N ALA A 277 -4.47 -1.21 1.24
CA ALA A 277 -3.56 -1.31 0.10
C ALA A 277 -4.21 -1.90 -1.18
N GLN A 278 -5.41 -2.48 -1.14
CA GLN A 278 -6.04 -3.01 -2.36
C GLN A 278 -6.53 -1.90 -3.30
N GLY A 279 -6.61 -2.21 -4.60
CA GLY A 279 -7.23 -1.32 -5.58
C GLY A 279 -6.22 -0.61 -6.50
N PHE A 280 -6.47 0.66 -6.80
CA PHE A 280 -5.75 1.40 -7.83
C PHE A 280 -4.47 2.04 -7.32
N TYR A 281 -3.42 1.93 -8.11
CA TYR A 281 -2.13 2.56 -7.91
C TYR A 281 -1.88 3.47 -9.11
N VAL A 282 -2.10 4.77 -8.92
CA VAL A 282 -2.04 5.77 -10.00
C VAL A 282 -0.65 6.38 -10.05
N TYR A 283 0.00 6.29 -11.19
CA TYR A 283 1.34 6.83 -11.45
C TYR A 283 1.27 7.95 -12.47
N ARG A 284 1.93 9.06 -12.19
CA ARG A 284 2.23 10.11 -13.16
C ARG A 284 3.71 10.09 -13.44
N GLU A 285 4.12 9.92 -14.70
CA GLU A 285 5.54 9.81 -15.07
C GLU A 285 6.30 8.89 -14.10
N ARG A 286 5.83 7.65 -13.90
CA ARG A 286 6.42 6.64 -12.98
C ARG A 286 6.43 6.98 -11.47
N ARG A 287 6.03 8.19 -11.06
CA ARG A 287 5.86 8.62 -9.66
C ARG A 287 4.46 8.23 -9.17
N LEU A 288 4.37 7.48 -8.06
CA LEU A 288 3.08 7.04 -7.50
C LEU A 288 2.30 8.17 -6.80
N ILE A 289 1.19 8.62 -7.34
CA ILE A 289 0.33 9.66 -6.74
C ILE A 289 -0.65 9.05 -5.73
N ILE A 290 -1.28 7.93 -6.08
CA ILE A 290 -2.32 7.28 -5.26
C ILE A 290 -1.90 5.85 -5.00
N ALA A 291 -1.82 5.46 -3.73
CA ALA A 291 -1.46 4.11 -3.30
C ALA A 291 -2.69 3.36 -2.75
N GLY A 292 -3.33 2.55 -3.58
CA GLY A 292 -4.47 1.75 -3.19
C GLY A 292 -5.79 2.53 -3.11
N GLY A 293 -6.82 1.85 -2.60
CA GLY A 293 -8.21 2.27 -2.65
C GLY A 293 -8.88 2.03 -4.00
N TRP A 294 -10.21 1.92 -3.98
CA TRP A 294 -11.03 1.73 -5.19
C TRP A 294 -11.57 3.04 -5.77
N LEU A 295 -11.14 4.20 -5.25
CA LEU A 295 -11.58 5.53 -5.71
C LEU A 295 -13.10 5.69 -5.84
N GLY A 296 -13.84 5.08 -4.90
CA GLY A 296 -15.30 5.09 -4.89
C GLY A 296 -15.99 4.17 -5.91
N LEU A 297 -15.23 3.41 -6.71
CA LEU A 297 -15.79 2.47 -7.70
C LEU A 297 -16.20 1.12 -7.10
N ALA A 298 -15.63 0.76 -5.96
CA ALA A 298 -16.01 -0.44 -5.21
C ALA A 298 -15.75 -0.29 -3.72
N ARG A 299 -16.37 -1.17 -2.93
CA ARG A 299 -16.04 -1.34 -1.52
C ARG A 299 -14.83 -2.26 -1.38
N ALA A 300 -13.93 -1.91 -0.46
CA ALA A 300 -12.85 -2.80 -0.05
C ALA A 300 -13.45 -4.02 0.66
N THR A 301 -13.04 -5.22 0.25
CA THR A 301 -13.49 -6.49 0.85
C THR A 301 -12.30 -7.44 1.00
N GLU A 302 -12.44 -8.46 1.85
CA GLU A 302 -11.43 -9.53 1.95
C GLU A 302 -11.26 -10.30 0.63
N LEU A 303 -12.31 -10.39 -0.18
CA LEU A 303 -12.27 -11.08 -1.49
C LEU A 303 -11.34 -10.37 -2.49
N THR A 304 -11.21 -9.06 -2.37
CA THR A 304 -10.42 -8.20 -3.27
C THR A 304 -9.09 -7.78 -2.65
N LYS A 305 -8.74 -8.31 -1.48
CA LYS A 305 -7.53 -8.01 -0.69
C LYS A 305 -6.22 -8.20 -1.47
N LEU A 306 -6.18 -9.16 -2.40
CA LEU A 306 -5.02 -9.44 -3.25
C LEU A 306 -4.98 -8.61 -4.54
N SER A 307 -6.03 -7.87 -4.84
CA SER A 307 -6.18 -7.14 -6.09
C SER A 307 -5.41 -5.83 -6.06
N ARG A 308 -4.59 -5.60 -7.09
CA ARG A 308 -3.87 -4.34 -7.32
C ARG A 308 -4.03 -3.98 -8.80
N VAL A 309 -4.22 -2.71 -9.11
CA VAL A 309 -4.36 -2.23 -10.50
C VAL A 309 -3.44 -1.04 -10.70
N ARG A 310 -2.42 -1.20 -11.53
CA ARG A 310 -1.57 -0.11 -11.96
C ARG A 310 -2.32 0.76 -12.96
N VAL A 311 -2.23 2.08 -12.80
CA VAL A 311 -2.80 3.07 -13.72
C VAL A 311 -1.71 4.10 -14.01
N ASP A 312 -1.14 4.09 -15.20
CA ASP A 312 -0.14 5.05 -15.66
C ASP A 312 -0.81 6.19 -16.43
N ILE A 313 -0.44 7.43 -16.10
CA ILE A 313 -0.87 8.65 -16.78
C ILE A 313 0.35 9.51 -17.17
N PRO A 314 0.33 10.16 -18.33
CA PRO A 314 1.36 11.12 -18.72
C PRO A 314 1.13 12.48 -18.05
N ASN A 315 2.18 13.31 -17.97
CA ASN A 315 2.08 14.65 -17.40
C ASN A 315 1.16 15.61 -18.19
N THR A 316 0.94 15.34 -19.48
CA THR A 316 0.04 16.10 -20.37
C THR A 316 -1.43 16.03 -19.93
N MET A 317 -1.78 15.07 -19.07
CA MET A 317 -3.14 14.86 -18.57
C MET A 317 -3.41 15.48 -17.18
N ASP A 318 -2.48 16.25 -16.62
CA ASP A 318 -2.61 16.82 -15.28
C ASP A 318 -3.86 17.68 -15.07
N ALA A 319 -4.26 18.44 -16.10
CA ALA A 319 -5.46 19.27 -16.05
C ALA A 319 -6.73 18.40 -16.00
N ASP A 320 -6.76 17.32 -16.78
CA ASP A 320 -7.90 16.40 -16.86
C ASP A 320 -8.10 15.64 -15.54
N TRP A 321 -7.00 15.32 -14.86
CA TRP A 321 -7.01 14.60 -13.58
C TRP A 321 -7.10 15.50 -12.34
N LYS A 322 -7.07 16.84 -12.52
CA LYS A 322 -7.08 17.84 -11.44
C LYS A 322 -6.19 17.44 -10.25
N ILE A 323 -4.96 17.05 -10.53
CA ILE A 323 -4.01 16.61 -9.51
C ILE A 323 -3.71 17.82 -8.60
N ASP A 324 -3.84 17.62 -7.28
CA ASP A 324 -3.57 18.68 -6.31
C ASP A 324 -2.07 18.97 -6.18
N VAL A 325 -1.71 20.12 -5.57
CA VAL A 325 -0.31 20.56 -5.43
C VAL A 325 0.54 19.51 -4.71
N ARG A 326 -0.06 18.77 -3.76
CA ARG A 326 0.57 17.72 -2.96
C ARG A 326 0.74 16.40 -3.71
N LYS A 327 0.14 16.26 -4.90
CA LYS A 327 0.08 15.00 -5.66
C LYS A 327 -0.45 13.84 -4.79
N ALA A 328 -1.44 14.13 -3.95
CA ALA A 328 -2.04 13.19 -3.02
C ALA A 328 -3.51 12.88 -3.38
N SER A 329 -4.09 13.64 -4.30
CA SER A 329 -5.44 13.38 -4.81
C SER A 329 -5.56 13.66 -6.31
N ALA A 330 -6.46 12.93 -6.97
CA ALA A 330 -6.77 13.13 -8.38
C ALA A 330 -8.28 12.89 -8.63
N GLN A 331 -8.89 13.75 -9.46
CA GLN A 331 -10.25 13.57 -9.97
C GLN A 331 -10.21 12.92 -11.34
N MET A 332 -10.57 11.65 -11.39
CA MET A 332 -10.50 10.86 -12.61
C MET A 332 -11.53 11.28 -13.67
N PRO A 333 -11.13 11.43 -14.95
CA PRO A 333 -12.05 11.70 -16.06
C PRO A 333 -13.15 10.65 -16.20
N PRO A 334 -14.37 11.01 -16.63
CA PRO A 334 -15.50 10.07 -16.74
C PRO A 334 -15.22 8.83 -17.59
N VAL A 335 -14.50 9.00 -18.71
CA VAL A 335 -14.14 7.90 -19.62
C VAL A 335 -13.20 6.90 -18.95
N VAL A 336 -12.20 7.39 -18.22
CA VAL A 336 -11.26 6.54 -17.47
C VAL A 336 -12.01 5.84 -16.32
N ARG A 337 -12.90 6.56 -15.62
CA ARG A 337 -13.72 6.00 -14.54
C ARG A 337 -14.54 4.80 -15.01
N GLU A 338 -15.17 4.92 -16.16
CA GLU A 338 -15.97 3.84 -16.77
C GLU A 338 -15.08 2.64 -17.14
N ARG A 339 -13.89 2.89 -17.71
CA ARG A 339 -12.93 1.81 -18.00
C ARG A 339 -12.48 1.09 -16.73
N LEU A 340 -12.08 1.84 -15.70
CA LEU A 340 -11.64 1.26 -14.43
C LEU A 340 -12.76 0.47 -13.75
N ARG A 341 -14.02 0.93 -13.81
CA ARG A 341 -15.18 0.19 -13.28
C ARG A 341 -15.27 -1.23 -13.86
N ARG A 342 -15.14 -1.38 -15.18
CA ARG A 342 -15.15 -2.70 -15.84
C ARG A 342 -13.99 -3.60 -15.40
N ILE A 343 -12.82 -3.01 -15.12
CA ILE A 343 -11.68 -3.75 -14.55
C ILE A 343 -12.06 -4.30 -13.17
N VAL A 344 -12.62 -3.46 -12.29
CA VAL A 344 -13.06 -3.88 -10.95
C VAL A 344 -14.09 -5.01 -11.02
N GLU A 345 -15.07 -4.90 -11.91
CA GLU A 345 -16.12 -5.92 -12.07
C GLU A 345 -15.54 -7.29 -12.47
N ARG A 346 -14.57 -7.31 -13.41
CA ARG A 346 -13.86 -8.55 -13.79
C ARG A 346 -13.04 -9.12 -12.63
N MET A 347 -12.35 -8.27 -11.86
CA MET A 347 -11.56 -8.70 -10.72
C MET A 347 -12.44 -9.29 -9.62
N GLN A 348 -13.54 -8.60 -9.25
CA GLN A 348 -14.50 -9.09 -8.28
C GLN A 348 -15.19 -10.39 -8.72
N GLY A 349 -15.54 -10.51 -10.01
CA GLY A 349 -16.11 -11.74 -10.56
C GLY A 349 -15.16 -12.93 -10.45
N THR A 350 -13.86 -12.70 -10.57
CA THR A 350 -12.83 -13.74 -10.42
C THR A 350 -12.64 -14.12 -8.95
N SER A 351 -12.53 -13.15 -8.05
CA SER A 351 -12.44 -13.41 -6.61
C SER A 351 -13.67 -14.10 -6.02
N LYS A 352 -14.88 -13.69 -6.44
CA LYS A 352 -16.14 -14.34 -6.03
C LYS A 352 -16.18 -15.80 -6.45
N ARG A 353 -15.76 -16.13 -7.68
CA ARG A 353 -15.72 -17.53 -8.17
C ARG A 353 -14.78 -18.42 -7.35
N THR A 354 -13.62 -17.90 -6.92
CA THR A 354 -12.67 -18.66 -6.08
C THR A 354 -13.23 -18.97 -4.68
N TYR A 355 -13.83 -17.99 -4.02
CA TYR A 355 -14.45 -18.20 -2.70
C TYR A 355 -15.73 -19.02 -2.78
N GLN A 356 -16.56 -18.80 -3.80
CA GLN A 356 -17.74 -19.62 -4.05
C GLN A 356 -17.37 -21.07 -4.36
N ARG A 357 -16.24 -21.33 -5.04
CA ARG A 357 -15.78 -22.71 -5.28
C ARG A 357 -15.47 -23.47 -3.98
N ARG A 358 -14.90 -22.80 -2.97
CA ARG A 358 -14.68 -23.38 -1.63
C ARG A 358 -15.99 -23.56 -0.86
N GLY A 359 -16.88 -22.55 -0.88
CA GLY A 359 -18.21 -22.66 -0.28
C GLY A 359 -19.12 -23.69 -0.95
N ARG A 360 -18.95 -23.92 -2.26
CA ARG A 360 -19.72 -24.90 -3.04
C ARG A 360 -19.39 -26.33 -2.63
N LYS A 361 -18.17 -26.62 -2.18
CA LYS A 361 -17.83 -27.94 -1.60
C LYS A 361 -18.65 -28.27 -0.34
N LEU A 362 -19.05 -27.26 0.44
CA LEU A 362 -19.90 -27.42 1.63
C LEU A 362 -21.40 -27.54 1.30
N THR A 363 -21.78 -27.33 0.03
CA THR A 363 -23.16 -27.46 -0.46
C THR A 363 -23.32 -28.58 -1.49
N ASP A 364 -22.22 -29.20 -1.91
CA ASP A 364 -22.21 -30.27 -2.91
C ASP A 364 -22.36 -31.61 -2.20
N GLU A 365 -23.58 -32.16 -2.22
CA GLU A 365 -23.92 -33.42 -1.56
C GLU A 365 -23.04 -34.59 -2.05
N ALA A 366 -22.52 -34.52 -3.28
CA ALA A 366 -21.63 -35.52 -3.84
C ALA A 366 -20.28 -35.62 -3.10
N ASN A 367 -19.87 -34.57 -2.38
CA ASN A 367 -18.60 -34.51 -1.65
C ASN A 367 -18.73 -34.84 -0.16
N LEU A 368 -19.93 -35.18 0.32
CA LEU A 368 -20.24 -35.52 1.72
C LEU A 368 -19.49 -34.66 2.74
N PRO A 369 -19.68 -33.33 2.77
CA PRO A 369 -18.98 -32.48 3.72
C PRO A 369 -19.44 -32.77 5.17
N LEU A 370 -18.52 -32.69 6.14
CA LEU A 370 -18.86 -32.78 7.57
C LEU A 370 -19.78 -31.64 8.06
N TRP A 371 -19.79 -30.52 7.36
CA TRP A 371 -20.64 -29.36 7.62
C TRP A 371 -21.50 -29.04 6.40
N SER A 372 -22.79 -28.83 6.61
CA SER A 372 -23.72 -28.33 5.60
C SER A 372 -23.93 -26.83 5.76
N ARG A 373 -23.96 -26.11 4.63
CA ARG A 373 -24.32 -24.70 4.57
C ARG A 373 -25.68 -24.52 3.90
N PHE A 374 -26.62 -23.83 4.55
CA PHE A 374 -27.93 -23.52 3.98
C PHE A 374 -28.37 -22.10 4.32
N GLN A 375 -29.31 -21.58 3.54
CA GLN A 375 -29.89 -20.25 3.75
C GLN A 375 -31.27 -20.41 4.37
N ARG A 376 -31.51 -19.75 5.51
CA ARG A 376 -32.77 -19.79 6.25
C ARG A 376 -33.10 -18.39 6.75
N ASP A 377 -34.29 -17.89 6.45
CA ASP A 377 -34.79 -16.57 6.88
C ASP A 377 -33.82 -15.42 6.55
N GLY A 378 -33.18 -15.48 5.38
CA GLY A 378 -32.17 -14.50 4.94
C GLY A 378 -30.79 -14.64 5.59
N ALA A 379 -30.63 -15.52 6.59
CA ALA A 379 -29.36 -15.82 7.24
C ALA A 379 -28.68 -17.06 6.62
N ILE A 380 -27.34 -17.10 6.71
CA ILE A 380 -26.54 -18.28 6.38
C ILE A 380 -26.35 -19.08 7.66
N VAL A 381 -26.72 -20.36 7.64
CA VAL A 381 -26.59 -21.28 8.77
C VAL A 381 -25.66 -22.42 8.39
N TYR A 382 -24.72 -22.72 9.28
CA TYR A 382 -23.85 -23.90 9.21
C TYR A 382 -24.32 -24.92 10.23
N ARG A 383 -24.42 -26.19 9.85
CA ARG A 383 -24.74 -27.30 10.77
C ARG A 383 -23.86 -28.52 10.48
N PRO A 384 -23.54 -29.36 11.47
CA PRO A 384 -22.94 -30.66 11.21
C PRO A 384 -23.85 -31.51 10.32
N ASN A 385 -23.25 -32.20 9.37
CA ASN A 385 -23.96 -33.11 8.46
C ASN A 385 -24.19 -34.46 9.16
N ALA A 386 -25.34 -34.61 9.80
CA ALA A 386 -25.69 -35.85 10.53
C ALA A 386 -25.82 -37.08 9.62
N ASP A 387 -25.95 -36.89 8.31
CA ASP A 387 -26.06 -37.97 7.33
C ASP A 387 -24.69 -38.44 6.82
N HIS A 388 -23.60 -37.75 7.22
CA HIS A 388 -22.23 -38.14 6.89
C HIS A 388 -21.95 -39.58 7.35
N PRO A 389 -21.35 -40.46 6.51
CA PRO A 389 -21.18 -41.89 6.82
C PRO A 389 -20.47 -42.20 8.14
N ALA A 390 -19.46 -41.39 8.52
CA ALA A 390 -18.80 -41.53 9.83
C ALA A 390 -19.77 -41.29 11.01
N ILE A 391 -20.70 -40.34 10.88
CA ILE A 391 -21.64 -39.96 11.94
C ILE A 391 -22.84 -40.90 11.94
N SER A 392 -23.40 -41.19 10.77
CA SER A 392 -24.56 -42.06 10.62
C SER A 392 -24.21 -43.53 10.87
N GLY A 393 -23.02 -43.98 10.47
CA GLY A 393 -22.50 -45.32 10.77
C GLY A 393 -22.30 -45.53 12.27
N PHE A 394 -21.66 -44.59 12.96
CA PHE A 394 -21.54 -44.66 14.42
C PHE A 394 -22.90 -44.62 15.11
N LEU A 395 -23.81 -43.73 14.69
CA LEU A 395 -25.17 -43.67 15.21
C LEU A 395 -25.93 -45.01 15.08
N GLN A 396 -25.72 -45.77 14.00
CA GLN A 396 -26.34 -47.08 13.81
C GLN A 396 -25.76 -48.13 14.76
N SER A 397 -24.47 -48.04 15.09
CA SER A 397 -23.82 -48.93 16.08
C SER A 397 -24.30 -48.71 17.52
N LEU A 398 -24.87 -47.53 17.82
CA LEU A 398 -25.39 -47.23 19.16
C LEU A 398 -26.73 -47.94 19.43
N PRO A 399 -26.94 -48.43 20.69
CA PRO A 399 -28.25 -48.89 21.15
C PRO A 399 -29.33 -47.82 20.95
N GLU A 400 -30.57 -48.25 20.67
CA GLU A 400 -31.65 -47.36 20.24
C GLU A 400 -31.96 -46.24 21.23
N GLU A 401 -31.87 -46.53 22.54
CA GLU A 401 -32.05 -45.56 23.62
C GLU A 401 -31.04 -44.38 23.59
N PHE A 402 -29.83 -44.57 23.06
CA PHE A 402 -28.80 -43.53 22.98
C PHE A 402 -28.84 -42.72 21.69
N ARG A 403 -29.55 -43.21 20.65
CA ARG A 403 -29.54 -42.58 19.31
C ARG A 403 -30.09 -41.16 19.33
N ASN A 404 -31.17 -40.91 20.07
CA ASN A 404 -31.76 -39.58 20.15
C ASN A 404 -30.86 -38.60 20.94
N GLY A 405 -30.20 -39.11 22.00
CA GLY A 405 -29.22 -38.34 22.77
C GLY A 405 -28.05 -37.89 21.89
N PHE A 406 -27.47 -38.82 21.12
CA PHE A 406 -26.37 -38.50 20.20
C PHE A 406 -26.78 -37.49 19.13
N ARG A 407 -27.95 -37.66 18.49
CA ARG A 407 -28.47 -36.68 17.51
C ARG A 407 -28.62 -35.28 18.13
N THR A 408 -29.00 -35.21 19.39
CA THR A 408 -29.13 -33.95 20.13
C THR A 408 -27.76 -33.32 20.38
N CYS A 409 -26.76 -34.09 20.81
CA CYS A 409 -25.39 -33.61 20.98
C CYS A 409 -24.81 -33.01 19.68
N VAL A 410 -24.96 -33.71 18.55
CA VAL A 410 -24.50 -33.22 17.25
C VAL A 410 -25.19 -31.90 16.86
N LYS A 411 -26.50 -31.79 17.12
CA LYS A 411 -27.25 -30.53 16.88
C LYS A 411 -26.77 -29.40 17.79
N LEU A 412 -26.48 -29.69 19.06
CA LEU A 412 -25.99 -28.70 20.02
C LEU A 412 -24.62 -28.15 19.61
N LEU A 413 -23.71 -28.98 19.09
CA LEU A 413 -22.42 -28.50 18.56
C LEU A 413 -22.59 -27.51 17.41
N GLY A 414 -23.53 -27.76 16.50
CA GLY A 414 -23.86 -26.82 15.43
C GLY A 414 -24.48 -25.52 15.94
N ALA A 415 -25.44 -25.62 16.86
CA ALA A 415 -26.14 -24.46 17.43
C ALA A 415 -25.24 -23.62 18.35
N GLY A 416 -24.24 -24.25 18.99
CA GLY A 416 -23.27 -23.64 19.88
C GLY A 416 -22.06 -23.02 19.18
N LEU A 417 -22.00 -23.02 17.84
CA LEU A 417 -20.93 -22.35 17.10
C LEU A 417 -20.81 -20.88 17.55
N PRO A 418 -19.65 -20.44 18.06
CA PRO A 418 -19.48 -19.11 18.62
C PRO A 418 -19.29 -18.06 17.50
N MET A 419 -20.34 -17.87 16.70
CA MET A 419 -20.33 -16.97 15.54
C MET A 419 -19.89 -15.53 15.87
N PRO A 420 -20.29 -14.90 16.99
CA PRO A 420 -19.81 -13.56 17.34
C PRO A 420 -18.30 -13.49 17.55
N ALA A 421 -17.71 -14.48 18.22
CA ALA A 421 -16.27 -14.56 18.46
C ALA A 421 -15.51 -14.82 17.15
N LEU A 422 -15.96 -15.81 16.37
CA LEU A 422 -15.39 -16.10 15.05
C LEU A 422 -15.45 -14.87 14.13
N HIS A 423 -16.54 -14.10 14.16
CA HIS A 423 -16.66 -12.87 13.38
C HIS A 423 -15.66 -11.79 13.84
N ALA A 424 -15.49 -11.60 15.15
CA ALA A 424 -14.52 -10.66 15.70
C ALA A 424 -13.08 -11.04 15.33
N ASP A 425 -12.71 -12.32 15.45
CA ASP A 425 -11.38 -12.81 15.12
C ASP A 425 -11.11 -12.72 13.60
N MET A 426 -12.12 -13.03 12.77
CA MET A 426 -12.01 -12.87 11.32
C MET A 426 -11.82 -11.41 10.88
N LEU A 427 -12.40 -10.44 11.60
CA LEU A 427 -12.14 -9.01 11.37
C LEU A 427 -10.71 -8.60 11.76
N GLY A 428 -10.13 -9.22 12.80
CA GLY A 428 -8.75 -8.98 13.26
C GLY A 428 -7.65 -9.65 12.42
N GLY A 429 -8.04 -10.42 11.42
CA GLY A 429 -7.15 -11.13 10.50
C GLY A 429 -7.65 -12.55 10.24
N ALA A 430 -8.56 -12.70 9.28
CA ALA A 430 -9.17 -13.99 8.91
C ALA A 430 -8.14 -15.10 8.63
N GLU A 431 -6.94 -14.75 8.17
CA GLU A 431 -5.84 -15.71 7.96
C GLU A 431 -5.27 -16.35 9.24
N LYS A 432 -5.48 -15.73 10.40
CA LYS A 432 -5.02 -16.23 11.70
C LYS A 432 -6.00 -17.24 12.31
N VAL A 433 -7.24 -17.24 11.85
CA VAL A 433 -8.28 -18.16 12.32
C VAL A 433 -8.13 -19.48 11.57
N GLN A 434 -7.75 -20.53 12.29
CA GLN A 434 -7.55 -21.87 11.72
C GLN A 434 -8.44 -22.87 12.46
N ALA A 435 -8.95 -23.87 11.72
CA ALA A 435 -9.54 -25.04 12.35
C ALA A 435 -8.45 -25.85 13.06
N GLU A 436 -8.83 -26.55 14.13
CA GLU A 436 -7.95 -27.50 14.80
C GLU A 436 -7.47 -28.56 13.80
N ARG A 437 -6.18 -28.84 13.81
CA ARG A 437 -5.61 -29.94 13.02
C ARG A 437 -5.76 -31.22 13.82
N THR A 438 -6.33 -32.24 13.20
CA THR A 438 -6.50 -33.55 13.81
C THR A 438 -5.52 -34.52 13.15
N GLU A 439 -4.74 -35.19 13.98
CA GLU A 439 -3.87 -36.29 13.54
C GLU A 439 -4.74 -37.47 13.06
N PHE A 440 -4.26 -38.22 12.07
CA PHE A 440 -5.08 -39.24 11.43
C PHE A 440 -5.46 -40.37 12.42
N GLU A 441 -4.55 -40.70 13.33
CA GLU A 441 -4.71 -41.74 14.34
C GLU A 441 -5.94 -41.51 15.23
N GLU A 442 -6.27 -40.25 15.54
CA GLU A 442 -7.40 -39.89 16.40
C GLU A 442 -8.76 -40.11 15.71
N ILE A 443 -8.79 -40.06 14.38
CA ILE A 443 -10.01 -40.17 13.57
C ILE A 443 -10.08 -41.48 12.78
N ALA A 444 -9.04 -42.32 12.85
CA ALA A 444 -8.88 -43.51 12.01
C ALA A 444 -10.08 -44.45 12.09
N GLU A 445 -10.60 -44.74 13.29
CA GLU A 445 -11.77 -45.62 13.45
C GLU A 445 -13.04 -45.06 12.78
N SER A 446 -13.28 -43.76 12.93
CA SER A 446 -14.43 -43.09 12.33
C SER A 446 -14.32 -43.02 10.80
N VAL A 447 -13.10 -42.82 10.30
CA VAL A 447 -12.79 -42.86 8.86
C VAL A 447 -12.97 -44.27 8.31
N ASP A 448 -12.50 -45.28 9.02
CA ASP A 448 -12.64 -46.68 8.63
C ASP A 448 -14.12 -47.11 8.55
N GLN A 449 -14.94 -46.71 9.53
CA GLN A 449 -16.39 -46.91 9.48
C GLN A 449 -17.04 -46.21 8.28
N ALA A 450 -16.62 -44.97 7.96
CA ALA A 450 -17.12 -44.25 6.80
C ALA A 450 -16.75 -44.95 5.49
N VAL A 451 -15.50 -45.41 5.36
CA VAL A 451 -15.02 -46.20 4.22
C VAL A 451 -15.86 -47.47 4.06
N GLY A 452 -16.06 -48.24 5.14
CA GLY A 452 -16.87 -49.45 5.10
C GLY A 452 -18.32 -49.21 4.68
N THR A 453 -18.91 -48.11 5.13
CA THR A 453 -20.27 -47.70 4.76
C THR A 453 -20.36 -47.31 3.29
N LEU A 454 -19.38 -46.57 2.76
CA LEU A 454 -19.40 -46.15 1.36
C LEU A 454 -19.07 -47.29 0.38
N LEU A 455 -18.22 -48.23 0.77
CA LEU A 455 -17.96 -49.42 -0.05
C LEU A 455 -19.19 -50.35 -0.09
N SER A 456 -19.95 -50.45 1.00
CA SER A 456 -21.15 -51.30 1.04
C SER A 456 -22.32 -50.75 0.21
N THR A 457 -22.33 -49.45 -0.10
CA THR A 457 -23.27 -48.84 -1.05
C THR A 457 -22.86 -49.01 -2.52
N GLY A 458 -21.76 -49.71 -2.79
CA GLY A 458 -21.29 -50.02 -4.15
C GLY A 458 -20.40 -48.96 -4.80
N MET A 459 -19.89 -48.00 -4.03
CA MET A 459 -18.91 -47.03 -4.55
C MET A 459 -17.56 -47.67 -4.80
N SER A 460 -16.84 -47.21 -5.84
CA SER A 460 -15.47 -47.66 -6.08
C SER A 460 -14.49 -47.03 -5.07
N GLU A 461 -13.35 -47.67 -4.84
CA GLU A 461 -12.31 -47.16 -3.92
C GLU A 461 -11.84 -45.75 -4.29
N ASN A 462 -11.69 -45.48 -5.59
CA ASN A 462 -11.28 -44.17 -6.08
C ASN A 462 -12.35 -43.11 -5.79
N ASP A 463 -13.62 -43.46 -5.90
CA ASP A 463 -14.72 -42.55 -5.55
C ASP A 463 -14.76 -42.29 -4.05
N VAL A 464 -14.57 -43.32 -3.21
CA VAL A 464 -14.48 -43.16 -1.74
C VAL A 464 -13.34 -42.22 -1.37
N LEU A 465 -12.15 -42.41 -1.95
CA LEU A 465 -11.00 -41.53 -1.77
C LEU A 465 -11.26 -40.11 -2.24
N GLN A 466 -11.97 -39.94 -3.36
CA GLN A 466 -12.27 -38.62 -3.89
C GLN A 466 -13.26 -37.89 -2.99
N VAL A 467 -14.31 -38.57 -2.51
CA VAL A 467 -15.35 -37.97 -1.67
C VAL A 467 -14.79 -37.61 -0.29
N LEU A 468 -14.19 -38.57 0.42
CA LEU A 468 -13.70 -38.33 1.79
C LEU A 468 -12.58 -37.29 1.86
N CYS A 469 -11.63 -37.31 0.91
CA CYS A 469 -10.50 -36.37 0.90
C CYS A 469 -10.81 -35.04 0.19
N SER A 470 -12.06 -34.77 -0.17
CA SER A 470 -12.44 -33.51 -0.83
C SER A 470 -12.62 -32.35 0.14
N THR A 471 -12.79 -32.64 1.43
CA THR A 471 -13.06 -31.69 2.52
C THR A 471 -12.20 -31.97 3.77
N GLU A 472 -12.02 -30.95 4.60
CA GLU A 472 -11.36 -31.11 5.90
C GLU A 472 -12.13 -32.07 6.82
N PRO A 473 -11.44 -32.80 7.72
CA PRO A 473 -9.99 -32.78 7.97
C PRO A 473 -9.15 -33.68 7.04
N LEU A 474 -9.79 -34.41 6.12
CA LEU A 474 -9.13 -35.48 5.36
C LEU A 474 -8.44 -35.00 4.08
N THR A 475 -8.50 -33.71 3.75
CA THR A 475 -7.85 -33.12 2.57
C THR A 475 -6.36 -33.45 2.50
N HIS A 476 -5.71 -33.52 3.66
CA HIS A 476 -4.27 -33.75 3.80
C HIS A 476 -3.90 -35.21 4.13
N HIS A 477 -4.89 -36.08 4.36
CA HIS A 477 -4.69 -37.47 4.81
C HIS A 477 -4.97 -38.51 3.72
N ARG A 478 -4.85 -38.13 2.44
CA ARG A 478 -5.23 -38.97 1.30
C ARG A 478 -4.49 -40.31 1.24
N GLU A 479 -3.22 -40.32 1.62
CA GLU A 479 -2.41 -41.55 1.63
C GLU A 479 -2.84 -42.50 2.75
N SER A 480 -3.12 -41.97 3.93
CA SER A 480 -3.60 -42.74 5.09
C SER A 480 -4.97 -43.37 4.83
N VAL A 481 -5.91 -42.62 4.22
CA VAL A 481 -7.22 -43.17 3.80
C VAL A 481 -7.05 -44.28 2.75
N ARG A 482 -6.10 -44.12 1.81
CA ARG A 482 -5.82 -45.16 0.80
C ARG A 482 -5.27 -46.43 1.45
N ALA A 483 -4.40 -46.30 2.44
CA ALA A 483 -3.86 -47.44 3.18
C ALA A 483 -4.95 -48.20 3.94
N LEU A 484 -5.91 -47.51 4.56
CA LEU A 484 -7.07 -48.14 5.21
C LEU A 484 -7.93 -48.95 4.23
N ILE A 485 -8.20 -48.41 3.04
CA ILE A 485 -8.98 -49.11 2.01
C ILE A 485 -8.27 -50.39 1.58
N ALA A 486 -6.97 -50.32 1.28
CA ALA A 486 -6.18 -51.48 0.90
C ALA A 486 -6.09 -52.54 2.01
N GLY A 487 -5.99 -52.13 3.28
CA GLY A 487 -5.97 -53.03 4.44
C GLY A 487 -7.26 -53.83 4.64
N ARG A 488 -8.41 -53.32 4.15
CA ARG A 488 -9.69 -54.04 4.18
C ARG A 488 -9.79 -55.16 3.14
N GLU A 489 -9.03 -55.10 2.05
CA GLU A 489 -8.98 -56.17 1.05
C GLU A 489 -8.22 -57.41 1.57
N VAL A 490 -7.20 -57.21 2.41
CA VAL A 490 -6.37 -58.31 2.95
C VAL A 490 -7.13 -59.15 4.00
N ASN A 491 -8.23 -58.62 4.56
CA ASN A 491 -9.06 -59.26 5.59
C ASN A 491 -10.43 -59.75 5.07
N ARG A 492 -10.69 -59.65 3.76
CA ARG A 492 -11.84 -60.29 3.06
C ARG A 492 -11.39 -61.58 2.40
#